data_AF-A0A353LMZ8-F1
#
_entry.id   AF-A0A353LMZ8-F1
#
_cell.length_a   1.000
_cell.length_b   1.000
_cell.length_c   1.000
_cell.angle_alpha   90.00
_cell.angle_beta   90.00
_cell.angle_gamma   90.00
#
_symmetry.space_group_name_H-M   'P 1'
#
loop_
_entity.id
_entity.type
_entity.pdbx_description
1 polymer ?
#
loop_
_entity_poly.entity_id
_entity_poly.type
_entity_poly.pdbx_seq_one_letter_code
_entity_poly.pdbx_strand_id
1 'polypeptide(L)'
;DARAFFDELRYMLAHQMCAPNSPQWFNTGLHWAYGIDGPPQGHHYVDHETGEVKKSDSAYERPQPHACFIQSAADDLVNDGGIMDLWVREARLFKYGSGTGSNFSALRAENEALSGGGKSSGLMSFLRIGDRAAGAIKSGGTTRRAAKMVIVDIDHPDIEAFIDWKMIEEQKVAALVSGSKLLDKHLNAIMRACHNCEGDGDDCFDPKKNPALRREIRNARTVMVPENYIQRVI
;
A
#
# COMPACT_ATOMS: atom_id res chain seq x y z
N ASP A 1 9.06 -12.47 -43.00
CA ASP A 1 8.02 -12.50 -41.94
C ASP A 1 8.32 -11.59 -40.77
N ALA A 2 9.39 -11.83 -39.97
CA ALA A 2 9.68 -11.01 -38.78
C ALA A 2 9.75 -9.49 -39.03
N ARG A 3 10.36 -9.07 -40.15
CA ARG A 3 10.45 -7.64 -40.50
C ARG A 3 9.10 -7.04 -40.88
N ALA A 4 8.26 -7.79 -41.60
CA ALA A 4 6.91 -7.34 -41.94
C ALA A 4 6.07 -7.15 -40.67
N PHE A 5 6.11 -8.12 -39.75
CA PHE A 5 5.44 -8.03 -38.45
C PHE A 5 5.89 -6.81 -37.63
N PHE A 6 7.20 -6.54 -37.61
CA PHE A 6 7.74 -5.36 -36.93
C PHE A 6 7.24 -4.04 -37.55
N ASP A 7 7.25 -3.94 -38.88
CA ASP A 7 6.81 -2.73 -39.59
C ASP A 7 5.30 -2.50 -39.42
N GLU A 8 4.49 -3.56 -39.47
CA GLU A 8 3.04 -3.52 -39.20
C GLU A 8 2.73 -3.07 -37.78
N LEU A 9 3.39 -3.66 -36.77
CA LEU A 9 3.21 -3.24 -35.37
C LEU A 9 3.58 -1.78 -35.15
N ARG A 10 4.69 -1.31 -35.74
CA ARG A 10 5.07 0.10 -35.67
C ARG A 10 4.03 1.02 -36.28
N TYR A 11 3.50 0.66 -37.45
CA TYR A 11 2.43 1.42 -38.08
C TYR A 11 1.19 1.48 -37.19
N MET A 12 0.73 0.34 -36.68
CA MET A 12 -0.45 0.25 -35.81
C MET A 12 -0.30 1.05 -34.52
N LEU A 13 0.85 0.96 -33.85
CA LEU A 13 1.12 1.70 -32.61
C LEU A 13 1.20 3.21 -32.86
N ALA A 14 1.88 3.64 -33.93
CA ALA A 14 2.01 5.06 -34.28
C ALA A 14 0.66 5.70 -34.66
N HIS A 15 -0.24 4.92 -35.27
CA HIS A 15 -1.60 5.37 -35.62
C HIS A 15 -2.64 5.04 -34.53
N GLN A 16 -2.21 4.58 -33.36
CA GLN A 16 -3.07 4.22 -32.22
C GLN A 16 -4.20 3.23 -32.59
N MET A 17 -3.97 2.36 -33.57
CA MET A 17 -4.92 1.32 -33.96
C MET A 17 -5.04 0.23 -32.88
N CYS A 18 -3.98 0.05 -32.10
CA CYS A 18 -3.95 -0.80 -30.92
C CYS A 18 -2.98 -0.22 -29.88
N ALA A 19 -3.13 -0.65 -28.63
CA ALA A 19 -2.21 -0.33 -27.56
C ALA A 19 -2.08 -1.54 -26.62
N PRO A 20 -0.85 -1.97 -26.28
CA PRO A 20 -0.65 -2.98 -25.26
C PRO A 20 -0.90 -2.41 -23.85
N ASN A 21 -1.06 -3.30 -22.87
CA ASN A 21 -1.18 -2.91 -21.48
C ASN A 21 0.10 -2.20 -20.97
N SER A 22 0.00 -1.47 -19.86
CA SER A 22 1.07 -0.59 -19.40
C SER A 22 2.42 -1.30 -19.13
N PRO A 23 2.49 -2.49 -18.50
CA PRO A 23 3.76 -3.19 -18.29
C PRO A 23 4.55 -3.50 -19.58
N GLN A 24 3.86 -3.70 -20.72
CA GLN A 24 4.55 -3.86 -22.01
C GLN A 24 5.30 -2.59 -22.40
N TRP A 25 4.70 -1.41 -22.18
CA TRP A 25 5.35 -0.13 -22.46
C TRP A 25 6.54 0.14 -21.55
N PHE A 26 6.48 -0.34 -20.30
CA PHE A 26 7.49 -0.05 -19.30
C PHE A 26 8.71 -0.97 -19.38
N ASN A 27 8.49 -2.25 -19.67
CA ASN A 27 9.51 -3.27 -19.42
C ASN A 27 10.02 -3.94 -20.70
N THR A 28 9.21 -4.02 -21.76
CA THR A 28 9.56 -4.80 -22.95
C THR A 28 10.64 -4.10 -23.78
N GLY A 29 11.70 -4.84 -24.11
CA GLY A 29 12.75 -4.38 -25.03
C GLY A 29 13.78 -3.42 -24.43
N LEU A 30 13.71 -3.08 -23.13
CA LEU A 30 14.67 -2.19 -22.48
C LEU A 30 16.12 -2.72 -22.56
N HIS A 31 16.31 -4.01 -22.32
CA HIS A 31 17.62 -4.65 -22.44
C HIS A 31 18.14 -4.60 -23.88
N TRP A 32 17.31 -4.98 -24.85
CA TRP A 32 17.68 -5.03 -26.26
C TRP A 32 17.98 -3.63 -26.84
N ALA A 33 17.17 -2.63 -26.52
CA ALA A 33 17.28 -1.28 -27.09
C ALA A 33 18.33 -0.41 -26.38
N TYR A 34 18.49 -0.56 -25.07
CA TYR A 34 19.29 0.34 -24.23
C TYR A 34 20.40 -0.36 -23.43
N GLY A 35 20.51 -1.69 -23.50
CA GLY A 35 21.48 -2.45 -22.71
C GLY A 35 21.19 -2.45 -21.21
N ILE A 36 19.96 -2.10 -20.79
CA ILE A 36 19.59 -2.08 -19.37
C ILE A 36 19.59 -3.51 -18.85
N ASP A 37 20.27 -3.75 -17.73
CA ASP A 37 20.40 -5.06 -17.12
C ASP A 37 20.32 -4.99 -15.59
N GLY A 38 20.18 -6.14 -14.95
CA GLY A 38 20.11 -6.25 -13.50
C GLY A 38 20.04 -7.70 -13.01
N PRO A 39 20.38 -7.92 -11.73
CA PRO A 39 20.43 -9.27 -11.17
C PRO A 39 19.06 -9.94 -11.21
N PRO A 40 18.99 -11.28 -11.27
CA PRO A 40 17.75 -12.03 -11.41
C PRO A 40 16.80 -11.72 -10.23
N GLN A 41 15.51 -11.53 -10.54
CA GLN A 41 14.48 -11.16 -9.56
C GLN A 41 13.42 -12.25 -9.37
N GLY A 42 13.68 -13.47 -9.85
CA GLY A 42 12.78 -14.61 -9.72
C GLY A 42 11.68 -14.67 -10.79
N HIS A 43 11.92 -14.06 -11.97
CA HIS A 43 11.03 -14.23 -13.13
C HIS A 43 11.25 -15.60 -13.77
N HIS A 44 10.19 -16.11 -14.39
CA HIS A 44 10.25 -17.30 -15.23
C HIS A 44 9.81 -16.93 -16.64
N TYR A 45 10.38 -17.62 -17.63
CA TYR A 45 9.98 -17.52 -19.02
C TYR A 45 9.91 -18.93 -19.61
N VAL A 46 9.17 -19.08 -20.71
CA VAL A 46 9.14 -20.33 -21.47
C VAL A 46 10.19 -20.25 -22.56
N ASP A 47 11.10 -21.22 -22.60
CA ASP A 47 12.07 -21.36 -23.66
C ASP A 47 11.36 -21.67 -24.99
N HIS A 48 11.59 -20.85 -26.01
CA HIS A 48 10.87 -21.00 -27.28
C HIS A 48 11.32 -22.20 -28.13
N GLU A 49 12.48 -22.80 -27.85
CA GLU A 49 12.98 -23.98 -28.56
C GLU A 49 12.54 -25.25 -27.84
N THR A 50 12.71 -25.30 -26.51
CA THR A 50 12.41 -26.50 -25.73
C THR A 50 10.99 -26.55 -25.18
N GLY A 51 10.30 -25.40 -25.08
CA GLY A 51 8.99 -25.27 -24.45
C GLY A 51 9.01 -25.36 -22.92
N GLU A 52 10.18 -25.44 -22.31
CA GLU A 52 10.33 -25.60 -20.85
C GLU A 52 10.31 -24.26 -20.12
N VAL A 53 9.76 -24.27 -18.91
CA VAL A 53 9.81 -23.11 -18.02
C VAL A 53 11.20 -23.00 -17.41
N LYS A 54 11.88 -21.88 -17.66
CA LYS A 54 13.21 -21.56 -17.11
C LYS A 54 13.14 -20.32 -16.22
N LYS A 55 14.03 -20.28 -15.22
CA LYS A 55 14.27 -19.06 -14.44
C LYS A 55 15.07 -18.08 -15.29
N SER A 56 14.72 -16.80 -15.23
CA SER A 56 15.50 -15.75 -15.88
C SER A 56 16.75 -15.42 -15.07
N ASP A 57 17.88 -15.36 -15.76
CA ASP A 57 19.18 -14.98 -15.18
C ASP A 57 19.34 -13.45 -15.09
N SER A 58 18.49 -12.70 -15.79
CA SER A 58 18.44 -11.24 -15.80
C SER A 58 17.03 -10.72 -15.46
N ALA A 59 16.97 -9.53 -14.86
CA ALA A 59 15.71 -8.82 -14.63
C ALA A 59 15.07 -8.25 -15.91
N TYR A 60 15.86 -7.99 -16.95
CA TYR A 60 15.44 -7.18 -18.11
C TYR A 60 15.58 -7.88 -19.46
N GLU A 61 16.40 -8.93 -19.56
CA GLU A 61 16.52 -9.71 -20.81
C GLU A 61 15.21 -10.44 -21.15
N ARG A 62 14.61 -11.06 -20.14
CA ARG A 62 13.28 -11.69 -20.21
C ARG A 62 12.37 -11.05 -19.14
N PRO A 63 11.90 -9.81 -19.39
CA PRO A 63 11.19 -9.04 -18.39
C PRO A 63 9.79 -9.64 -18.13
N GLN A 64 9.10 -9.10 -17.12
CA GLN A 64 7.71 -9.40 -16.82
C GLN A 64 6.80 -8.28 -17.40
N PRO A 65 6.10 -8.49 -18.52
CA PRO A 65 5.31 -7.43 -19.18
C PRO A 65 3.79 -7.69 -19.15
N HIS A 66 3.29 -8.37 -18.13
CA HIS A 66 1.88 -8.74 -17.99
C HIS A 66 1.20 -7.87 -16.93
N ALA A 67 -0.05 -7.45 -17.14
CA ALA A 67 -0.72 -6.57 -16.19
C ALA A 67 -1.45 -7.29 -15.04
N CYS A 68 -1.88 -8.53 -15.24
CA CYS A 68 -2.83 -9.20 -14.35
C CYS A 68 -2.31 -10.57 -13.94
N PHE A 69 -2.36 -10.86 -12.63
CA PHE A 69 -2.00 -12.15 -12.06
C PHE A 69 -3.07 -12.62 -11.08
N ILE A 70 -3.42 -13.90 -11.18
CA ILE A 70 -4.20 -14.60 -10.16
C ILE A 70 -3.22 -15.39 -9.30
N GLN A 71 -3.36 -15.28 -7.99
CA GLN A 71 -2.53 -15.96 -7.01
C GLN A 71 -3.43 -16.60 -5.96
N SER A 72 -2.87 -17.56 -5.21
CA SER A 72 -3.51 -18.15 -4.04
C SER A 72 -2.51 -18.24 -2.89
N ALA A 73 -3.04 -18.42 -1.68
CA ALA A 73 -2.30 -18.83 -0.51
C ALA A 73 -3.04 -19.99 0.15
N ALA A 74 -2.28 -20.99 0.59
CA ALA A 74 -2.77 -21.99 1.54
C ALA A 74 -2.84 -21.36 2.94
N ASP A 75 -3.62 -21.99 3.82
CA ASP A 75 -3.69 -21.67 5.24
C ASP A 75 -2.47 -22.18 6.01
N ASP A 76 -1.31 -21.65 5.59
CA ASP A 76 0.01 -21.90 6.11
C ASP A 76 0.75 -20.55 6.19
N LEU A 77 1.47 -20.32 7.28
CA LEU A 77 2.10 -19.02 7.50
C LEU A 77 3.34 -18.79 6.62
N VAL A 78 4.26 -19.75 6.52
CA VAL A 78 5.64 -19.50 6.05
C VAL A 78 6.14 -20.46 4.97
N ASN A 79 5.46 -21.58 4.73
CA ASN A 79 5.89 -22.54 3.71
C ASN A 79 5.56 -22.02 2.30
N ASP A 80 6.12 -22.70 1.29
CA ASP A 80 5.87 -22.39 -0.11
C ASP A 80 4.37 -22.48 -0.42
N GLY A 81 3.83 -21.48 -1.11
CA GLY A 81 2.40 -21.33 -1.31
C GLY A 81 1.61 -20.84 -0.10
N GLY A 82 2.25 -20.54 1.04
CA GLY A 82 1.62 -19.94 2.23
C GLY A 82 1.41 -18.43 2.14
N ILE A 83 0.97 -17.84 3.24
CA ILE A 83 0.61 -16.41 3.36
C ILE A 83 1.82 -15.50 3.13
N MET A 84 2.94 -15.77 3.80
CA MET A 84 4.13 -14.91 3.66
C MET A 84 4.82 -15.08 2.30
N ASP A 85 4.78 -16.29 1.73
CA ASP A 85 5.25 -16.52 0.36
C ASP A 85 4.39 -15.75 -0.67
N LEU A 86 3.07 -15.71 -0.50
CA LEU A 86 2.20 -14.87 -1.33
C LEU A 86 2.67 -13.42 -1.34
N TRP A 87 2.99 -12.84 -0.18
CA TRP A 87 3.48 -11.45 -0.13
C TRP A 87 4.81 -11.25 -0.85
N VAL A 88 5.73 -12.22 -0.78
CA VAL A 88 6.99 -12.18 -1.54
C VAL A 88 6.74 -12.23 -3.04
N ARG A 89 5.84 -13.13 -3.49
CA ARG A 89 5.45 -13.24 -4.90
C ARG A 89 4.79 -11.96 -5.40
N GLU A 90 3.84 -11.41 -4.65
CA GLU A 90 3.15 -10.18 -5.01
C GLU A 90 4.09 -8.97 -5.01
N ALA A 91 5.03 -8.87 -4.07
CA ALA A 91 6.00 -7.79 -4.05
C ALA A 91 6.86 -7.75 -5.33
N ARG A 92 7.26 -8.92 -5.84
CA ARG A 92 7.95 -9.03 -7.14
C ARG A 92 7.07 -8.55 -8.28
N LEU A 93 5.79 -8.90 -8.29
CA LEU A 93 4.84 -8.48 -9.33
C LEU A 93 4.57 -6.96 -9.28
N PHE A 94 4.33 -6.42 -8.09
CA PHE A 94 4.13 -4.98 -7.90
C PHE A 94 5.36 -4.17 -8.29
N LYS A 95 6.58 -4.66 -8.03
CA LYS A 95 7.83 -4.00 -8.44
C LYS A 95 7.86 -3.69 -9.94
N TYR A 96 7.29 -4.55 -10.78
CA TYR A 96 7.29 -4.37 -12.25
C TYR A 96 5.97 -3.84 -12.83
N GLY A 97 5.08 -3.36 -11.96
CA GLY A 97 3.85 -2.69 -12.38
C GLY A 97 2.70 -3.62 -12.70
N SER A 98 2.74 -4.87 -12.22
CA SER A 98 1.61 -5.78 -12.30
C SER A 98 0.61 -5.54 -11.18
N GLY A 99 -0.66 -5.88 -11.44
CA GLY A 99 -1.68 -6.05 -10.41
C GLY A 99 -1.91 -7.53 -10.10
N THR A 100 -2.33 -7.82 -8.88
CA THR A 100 -2.57 -9.19 -8.41
C THR A 100 -3.98 -9.34 -7.85
N GLY A 101 -4.53 -10.54 -7.94
CA GLY A 101 -5.79 -10.91 -7.31
C GLY A 101 -5.67 -12.26 -6.63
N SER A 102 -6.20 -12.39 -5.42
CA SER A 102 -6.22 -13.66 -4.69
C SER A 102 -7.53 -13.87 -3.97
N ASN A 103 -7.99 -15.12 -3.92
CA ASN A 103 -9.05 -15.55 -3.02
C ASN A 103 -8.43 -16.00 -1.68
N PHE A 104 -8.96 -15.48 -0.59
CA PHE A 104 -8.49 -15.69 0.78
C PHE A 104 -9.41 -16.55 1.64
N SER A 105 -10.52 -17.08 1.10
CA SER A 105 -11.47 -17.91 1.84
C SER A 105 -10.88 -19.18 2.44
N ALA A 106 -9.73 -19.62 1.95
CA ALA A 106 -9.05 -20.80 2.47
C ALA A 106 -8.41 -20.55 3.84
N LEU A 107 -8.16 -19.29 4.22
CA LEU A 107 -7.58 -18.97 5.52
C LEU A 107 -8.59 -19.22 6.63
N ARG A 108 -8.12 -19.74 7.76
CA ARG A 108 -8.98 -19.92 8.93
C ARG A 108 -9.38 -18.58 9.56
N ALA A 109 -10.58 -18.52 10.12
CA ALA A 109 -11.12 -17.32 10.72
C ALA A 109 -10.46 -16.93 12.05
N GLU A 110 -10.82 -15.77 12.58
CA GLU A 110 -10.37 -15.34 13.89
C GLU A 110 -10.82 -16.33 14.98
N ASN A 111 -9.96 -16.56 15.97
CA ASN A 111 -10.19 -17.48 17.10
C ASN A 111 -10.22 -18.99 16.78
N GLU A 112 -10.07 -19.40 15.51
CA GLU A 112 -9.90 -20.81 15.17
C GLU A 112 -8.60 -21.40 15.70
N ALA A 113 -8.59 -22.70 15.97
CA ALA A 113 -7.45 -23.38 16.60
C ALA A 113 -6.24 -23.47 15.66
N LEU A 114 -5.04 -23.34 16.24
CA LEU A 114 -3.77 -23.57 15.55
C LEU A 114 -3.20 -24.94 15.93
N SER A 115 -2.51 -25.59 14.99
CA SER A 115 -1.88 -26.91 15.20
C SER A 115 -0.83 -26.91 16.31
N GLY A 116 -0.08 -25.80 16.45
CA GLY A 116 0.91 -25.58 17.50
C GLY A 116 0.34 -25.09 18.83
N GLY A 117 -0.99 -25.02 18.97
CA GLY A 117 -1.66 -24.39 20.11
C GLY A 117 -1.90 -22.88 19.93
N GLY A 118 -2.87 -22.35 20.66
CA GLY A 118 -3.31 -20.97 20.52
C GLY A 118 -4.43 -20.79 19.49
N LYS A 119 -4.64 -19.54 19.09
CA LYS A 119 -5.76 -19.10 18.25
C LYS A 119 -5.28 -18.27 17.08
N SER A 120 -5.94 -18.42 15.93
CA SER A 120 -5.73 -17.61 14.75
C SER A 120 -6.07 -16.15 15.00
N SER A 121 -5.28 -15.24 14.42
CA SER A 121 -5.59 -13.80 14.36
C SER A 121 -6.61 -13.44 13.28
N GLY A 122 -7.09 -14.43 12.54
CA GLY A 122 -8.09 -14.30 11.48
C GLY A 122 -7.56 -13.67 10.20
N LEU A 123 -8.40 -13.77 9.17
CA LEU A 123 -8.10 -13.29 7.82
C LEU A 123 -7.73 -11.80 7.81
N MET A 124 -8.52 -10.98 8.52
CA MET A 124 -8.38 -9.52 8.51
C MET A 124 -7.01 -9.05 9.00
N SER A 125 -6.38 -9.80 9.90
CA SER A 125 -5.02 -9.48 10.37
C SER A 125 -3.98 -9.59 9.27
N PHE A 126 -4.08 -10.62 8.42
CA PHE A 126 -3.18 -10.79 7.28
C PHE A 126 -3.47 -9.81 6.15
N LEU A 127 -4.74 -9.49 5.89
CA LEU A 127 -5.10 -8.48 4.90
C LEU A 127 -4.55 -7.09 5.26
N ARG A 128 -4.52 -6.73 6.56
CA ARG A 128 -3.86 -5.50 7.03
C ARG A 128 -2.36 -5.49 6.78
N ILE A 129 -1.68 -6.63 6.90
CA ILE A 129 -0.25 -6.76 6.53
C ILE A 129 -0.08 -6.52 5.04
N GLY A 130 -0.91 -7.19 4.22
CA GLY A 130 -0.90 -7.04 2.77
C GLY A 130 -1.14 -5.61 2.29
N ASP A 131 -2.10 -4.90 2.90
CA ASP A 131 -2.40 -3.49 2.61
C ASP A 131 -1.19 -2.58 2.88
N ARG A 132 -0.54 -2.76 4.04
CA ARG A 132 0.67 -2.01 4.40
C ARG A 132 1.85 -2.34 3.48
N ALA A 133 2.03 -3.62 3.14
CA ALA A 133 3.08 -4.06 2.23
C ALA A 133 2.88 -3.47 0.82
N ALA A 134 1.66 -3.56 0.27
CA ALA A 134 1.31 -2.98 -1.02
C ALA A 134 1.50 -1.44 -1.02
N GLY A 135 1.11 -0.75 0.05
CA GLY A 135 1.27 0.69 0.20
C GLY A 135 2.74 1.16 0.23
N ALA A 136 3.67 0.31 0.68
CA ALA A 136 5.10 0.61 0.70
C ALA A 136 5.78 0.41 -0.68
N ILE A 137 5.19 -0.38 -1.56
CA ILE A 137 5.79 -0.75 -2.84
C ILE A 137 5.33 0.21 -3.94
N LYS A 138 6.30 0.91 -4.53
CA LYS A 138 6.11 1.69 -5.76
C LYS A 138 6.62 0.88 -6.95
N SER A 139 5.83 0.80 -8.01
CA SER A 139 6.16 -0.01 -9.17
C SER A 139 7.29 0.61 -9.99
N GLY A 140 8.53 0.13 -9.80
CA GLY A 140 9.60 0.23 -10.80
C GLY A 140 10.05 1.63 -11.18
N GLY A 141 9.93 2.62 -10.29
CA GLY A 141 10.27 4.02 -10.60
C GLY A 141 9.23 4.75 -11.46
N THR A 142 8.11 4.11 -11.79
CA THR A 142 6.95 4.74 -12.43
C THR A 142 6.00 5.34 -11.39
N THR A 143 5.09 6.23 -11.80
CA THR A 143 4.07 6.84 -10.92
C THR A 143 2.98 5.85 -10.45
N ARG A 144 3.11 4.55 -10.77
CA ARG A 144 2.09 3.53 -10.48
C ARG A 144 2.26 2.94 -9.07
N ARG A 145 1.14 2.80 -8.36
CA ARG A 145 1.05 2.11 -7.06
C ARG A 145 0.67 0.64 -7.26
N ALA A 146 1.02 -0.19 -6.29
CA ALA A 146 0.54 -1.57 -6.22
C ALA A 146 -0.99 -1.62 -6.31
N ALA A 147 -1.51 -2.61 -7.03
CA ALA A 147 -2.95 -2.83 -7.18
C ALA A 147 -3.27 -4.28 -6.83
N LYS A 148 -4.12 -4.46 -5.82
CA LYS A 148 -4.50 -5.78 -5.30
C LYS A 148 -6.01 -5.94 -5.28
N MET A 149 -6.48 -7.07 -5.79
CA MET A 149 -7.84 -7.58 -5.61
C MET A 149 -7.83 -8.67 -4.53
N VAL A 150 -8.80 -8.63 -3.63
CA VAL A 150 -9.01 -9.64 -2.60
C VAL A 150 -10.44 -10.14 -2.72
N ILE A 151 -10.59 -11.45 -2.78
CA ILE A 151 -11.88 -12.14 -2.80
C ILE A 151 -12.00 -12.96 -1.51
N VAL A 152 -13.20 -12.96 -0.94
CA VAL A 152 -13.60 -13.80 0.19
C VAL A 152 -15.01 -14.29 -0.11
N ASP A 153 -15.25 -15.58 0.10
CA ASP A 153 -16.53 -16.22 -0.12
C ASP A 153 -17.52 -15.83 0.99
N ILE A 154 -18.81 -15.75 0.64
CA ILE A 154 -19.86 -15.18 1.50
C ILE A 154 -20.10 -15.98 2.79
N ASP A 155 -19.67 -17.24 2.81
CA ASP A 155 -19.81 -18.18 3.92
C ASP A 155 -18.58 -18.22 4.84
N HIS A 156 -17.53 -17.44 4.55
CA HIS A 156 -16.36 -17.34 5.41
C HIS A 156 -16.72 -16.70 6.77
N PRO A 157 -16.25 -17.22 7.92
CA PRO A 157 -16.67 -16.69 9.22
C PRO A 157 -16.29 -15.22 9.48
N ASP A 158 -15.19 -14.73 8.90
CA ASP A 158 -14.78 -13.32 8.98
C ASP A 158 -15.46 -12.40 7.93
N ILE A 159 -16.48 -12.86 7.21
CA ILE A 159 -17.05 -12.13 6.05
C ILE A 159 -17.61 -10.76 6.41
N GLU A 160 -18.32 -10.62 7.53
CA GLU A 160 -18.90 -9.34 7.97
C GLU A 160 -17.79 -8.30 8.22
N ALA A 161 -16.72 -8.72 8.90
CA ALA A 161 -15.55 -7.88 9.15
C ALA A 161 -14.83 -7.48 7.84
N PHE A 162 -14.80 -8.35 6.84
CA PHE A 162 -14.26 -8.04 5.51
C PHE A 162 -15.12 -7.00 4.78
N ILE A 163 -16.45 -7.15 4.79
CA ILE A 163 -17.39 -6.21 4.17
C ILE A 163 -17.28 -4.82 4.80
N ASP A 164 -17.25 -4.75 6.13
CA ASP A 164 -17.20 -3.48 6.87
C ASP A 164 -15.83 -2.78 6.79
N TRP A 165 -14.78 -3.49 6.37
CA TRP A 165 -13.40 -3.02 6.50
C TRP A 165 -13.16 -1.64 5.87
N LYS A 166 -13.60 -1.43 4.62
CA LYS A 166 -13.38 -0.16 3.90
C LYS A 166 -14.11 1.00 4.57
N MET A 167 -15.34 0.78 5.01
CA MET A 167 -16.15 1.79 5.69
C MET A 167 -15.49 2.19 7.03
N ILE A 168 -14.97 1.23 7.79
CA ILE A 168 -14.24 1.50 9.03
C ILE A 168 -12.96 2.30 8.78
N GLU A 169 -12.19 1.97 7.74
CA GLU A 169 -10.98 2.75 7.39
C GLU A 169 -11.31 4.19 6.95
N GLU A 170 -12.40 4.40 6.20
CA GLU A 170 -12.87 5.73 5.83
C GLU A 170 -13.28 6.56 7.05
N GLN A 171 -13.98 5.95 8.01
CA GLN A 171 -14.33 6.60 9.28
C GLN A 171 -13.07 7.00 10.08
N LYS A 172 -12.06 6.15 10.13
CA LYS A 172 -10.77 6.48 10.77
C LYS A 172 -10.11 7.69 10.12
N VAL A 173 -10.07 7.73 8.78
CA VAL A 173 -9.50 8.87 8.04
C VAL A 173 -10.29 10.15 8.32
N ALA A 174 -11.63 10.08 8.32
CA ALA A 174 -12.48 11.23 8.61
C ALA A 174 -12.23 11.78 10.04
N ALA A 175 -12.12 10.89 11.03
CA ALA A 175 -11.80 11.26 12.40
C ALA A 175 -10.40 11.89 12.52
N LEU A 176 -9.38 11.29 11.88
CA LEU A 176 -8.01 11.79 11.88
C LEU A 176 -7.89 13.17 11.22
N VAL A 177 -8.52 13.38 10.07
CA VAL A 177 -8.50 14.67 9.36
C VAL A 177 -9.20 15.74 10.19
N SER A 178 -10.37 15.43 10.76
CA SER A 178 -11.12 16.36 11.59
C SER A 178 -10.35 16.73 12.86
N GLY A 179 -9.81 15.74 13.56
CA GLY A 179 -8.97 15.93 14.75
C GLY A 179 -7.70 16.74 14.45
N SER A 180 -7.01 16.45 13.34
CA SER A 180 -5.82 17.18 12.89
C SER A 180 -6.10 18.66 12.63
N LYS A 181 -7.21 18.98 11.96
CA LYS A 181 -7.63 20.37 11.71
C LYS A 181 -7.97 21.11 13.01
N LEU A 182 -8.62 20.44 13.97
CA LEU A 182 -8.91 21.01 15.28
C LEU A 182 -7.61 21.27 16.07
N LEU A 183 -6.70 20.29 16.08
CA LEU A 183 -5.39 20.44 16.70
C LEU A 183 -4.64 21.63 16.12
N ASP A 184 -4.49 21.71 14.80
CA ASP A 184 -3.81 22.82 14.13
C ASP A 184 -4.43 24.18 14.50
N LYS A 185 -5.75 24.31 14.41
CA LYS A 185 -6.46 25.55 14.73
C LYS A 185 -6.21 26.01 16.17
N HIS A 186 -6.38 25.10 17.13
CA HIS A 186 -6.35 25.45 18.55
C HIS A 186 -4.92 25.59 19.10
N LEU A 187 -3.98 24.74 18.65
CA LEU A 187 -2.58 24.86 19.05
C LEU A 187 -1.96 26.15 18.49
N ASN A 188 -2.27 26.52 17.24
CA ASN A 188 -1.84 27.81 16.69
C ASN A 188 -2.46 29.00 17.43
N ALA A 189 -3.70 28.88 17.92
CA ALA A 189 -4.32 29.94 18.73
C ALA A 189 -3.62 30.08 20.09
N ILE A 190 -3.25 28.97 20.73
CA ILE A 190 -2.46 28.96 21.98
C ILE A 190 -1.09 29.61 21.74
N MET A 191 -0.35 29.19 20.71
CA MET A 191 0.96 29.78 20.39
C MET A 191 0.87 31.30 20.15
N ARG A 192 -0.14 31.76 19.40
CA ARG A 192 -0.38 33.19 19.20
C ARG A 192 -0.71 33.93 20.51
N ALA A 193 -1.43 33.29 21.43
CA ALA A 193 -1.74 33.89 22.73
C ALA A 193 -0.50 34.02 23.63
N CYS A 194 0.46 33.10 23.51
CA CYS A 194 1.77 33.23 24.17
C CYS A 194 2.60 34.35 23.53
N HIS A 195 2.66 34.43 22.20
CA HIS A 195 3.52 35.40 21.50
C HIS A 195 2.98 36.85 21.50
N ASN A 196 1.66 37.05 21.44
CA ASN A 196 1.06 38.39 21.36
C ASN A 196 0.70 38.96 22.75
N CYS A 197 1.46 38.58 23.77
CA CYS A 197 1.25 39.02 25.14
C CYS A 197 2.29 40.09 25.53
N GLU A 198 1.84 41.11 26.26
CA GLU A 198 2.67 42.25 26.74
C GLU A 198 3.16 42.02 28.19
N GLY A 199 3.45 40.77 28.57
CA GLY A 199 3.92 40.40 29.90
C GLY A 199 5.44 40.35 30.00
N ASP A 200 5.98 40.60 31.20
CA ASP A 200 7.42 40.54 31.47
C ASP A 200 7.88 39.08 31.68
N GLY A 201 9.01 38.72 31.07
CA GLY A 201 9.63 37.39 31.24
C GLY A 201 8.71 36.24 30.83
N ASP A 202 8.48 35.28 31.72
CA ASP A 202 7.70 34.07 31.45
C ASP A 202 6.19 34.25 31.66
N ASP A 203 5.73 35.47 32.00
CA ASP A 203 4.32 35.73 32.35
C ASP A 203 3.36 35.45 31.19
N CYS A 204 3.84 35.52 29.95
CA CYS A 204 3.07 35.20 28.76
C CYS A 204 2.77 33.71 28.58
N PHE A 205 3.54 32.84 29.24
CA PHE A 205 3.36 31.38 29.22
C PHE A 205 2.59 30.87 30.44
N ASP A 206 2.32 31.70 31.46
CA ASP A 206 1.50 31.33 32.63
C ASP A 206 0.00 31.60 32.36
N PRO A 207 -0.86 30.57 32.27
CA PRO A 207 -2.29 30.76 32.07
C PRO A 207 -3.00 31.50 33.21
N LYS A 208 -2.37 31.64 34.39
CA LYS A 208 -2.93 32.46 35.48
C LYS A 208 -2.71 33.95 35.23
N LYS A 209 -1.65 34.31 34.53
CA LYS A 209 -1.24 35.70 34.27
C LYS A 209 -1.62 36.19 32.87
N ASN A 210 -1.77 35.27 31.90
CA ASN A 210 -2.23 35.57 30.54
C ASN A 210 -3.69 35.10 30.32
N PRO A 211 -4.69 36.00 30.39
CA PRO A 211 -6.10 35.64 30.20
C PRO A 211 -6.41 35.13 28.79
N ALA A 212 -5.70 35.60 27.77
CA ALA A 212 -5.86 35.14 26.39
C ALA A 212 -5.41 33.68 26.27
N LEU A 213 -4.25 33.34 26.82
CA LEU A 213 -3.75 31.97 26.90
C LEU A 213 -4.73 31.07 27.65
N ARG A 214 -5.23 31.51 28.81
CA ARG A 214 -6.23 30.76 29.59
C ARG A 214 -7.50 30.46 28.79
N ARG A 215 -7.95 31.43 27.99
CA ARG A 215 -9.12 31.28 27.12
C ARG A 215 -8.85 30.28 26.01
N GLU A 216 -7.72 30.37 25.32
CA GLU A 216 -7.41 29.45 24.22
C GLU A 216 -7.16 28.02 24.71
N ILE A 217 -6.54 27.83 25.89
CA ILE A 217 -6.44 26.51 26.55
C ILE A 217 -7.84 25.94 26.84
N ARG A 218 -8.76 26.76 27.36
CA ARG A 218 -10.13 26.31 27.62
C ARG A 218 -10.82 25.90 26.32
N ASN A 219 -10.71 26.70 25.27
CA ASN A 219 -11.26 26.40 23.95
C ASN A 219 -10.71 25.08 23.40
N ALA A 220 -9.40 24.86 23.50
CA ALA A 220 -8.76 23.62 23.07
C ALA A 220 -9.30 22.40 23.85
N ARG A 221 -9.47 22.53 25.17
CA ARG A 221 -10.05 21.47 26.02
C ARG A 221 -11.50 21.16 25.68
N THR A 222 -12.32 22.17 25.32
CA THR A 222 -13.73 21.94 24.94
C THR A 222 -13.88 21.05 23.71
N VAL A 223 -12.87 21.03 22.83
CA VAL A 223 -12.84 20.17 21.63
C VAL A 223 -11.92 18.96 21.80
N MET A 224 -11.62 18.57 23.05
CA MET A 224 -10.86 17.37 23.41
C MET A 224 -9.41 17.35 22.88
N VAL A 225 -8.76 18.51 22.72
CA VAL A 225 -7.30 18.53 22.47
C VAL A 225 -6.58 17.90 23.67
N PRO A 226 -5.70 16.90 23.45
CA PRO A 226 -4.95 16.27 24.53
C PRO A 226 -4.05 17.25 25.29
N GLU A 227 -4.02 17.15 26.61
CA GLU A 227 -3.30 18.09 27.48
C GLU A 227 -1.79 18.12 27.20
N ASN A 228 -1.18 16.98 26.85
CA ASN A 228 0.22 16.91 26.48
C ASN A 228 0.54 17.72 25.19
N TYR A 229 -0.41 17.86 24.26
CA TYR A 229 -0.23 18.71 23.09
C TYR A 229 -0.37 20.19 23.44
N ILE A 230 -1.31 20.54 24.33
CA ILE A 230 -1.46 21.92 24.86
C ILE A 230 -0.18 22.36 25.56
N GLN A 231 0.33 21.55 26.49
CA GLN A 231 1.53 21.88 27.26
C GLN A 231 2.80 21.93 26.40
N ARG A 232 2.83 21.23 25.26
CA ARG A 232 3.98 21.23 24.36
C ARG A 232 4.11 22.53 23.55
N VAL A 233 3.02 23.26 23.34
CA VAL A 233 3.02 24.50 22.54
C VAL A 233 3.00 25.77 23.38
N ILE A 234 2.81 25.64 24.69
CA ILE A 234 3.05 26.69 25.68
C ILE A 234 4.53 26.70 25.98
#